data_AF-A0A2N3B952-F1
#
_entry.id   AF-A0A2N3B952-F1
#
_cell.length_a   1.000
_cell.length_b   1.000
_cell.length_c   1.000
_cell.angle_alpha   90.00
_cell.angle_beta   90.00
_cell.angle_gamma   90.00
#
_symmetry.space_group_name_H-M   'P 1'
#
loop_
_entity.id
_entity.type
_entity.pdbx_description
1 polymer ?
#
loop_
_entity_poly.entity_id
_entity_poly.type
_entity_poly.pdbx_seq_one_letter_code
_entity_poly.pdbx_strand_id
1 'polypeptide(L)'
;SDPEGRLALIIVLDQFSRSLWRGQRRAFGQDAAALKLSRDGLDDGHYQALDTPWFKIAHTQPLGHCEGPDHLERIDLLISLREEIAASAPDHLQPIYRSLVKQASDVRKVIAAFGRHPHRNQVMGRESTPEEQAYIAGGAFPHLRAFQM
;
A
#
# COMPACT_ATOMS: atom_id res chain seq x y z
N SER A 1 12.43 -18.44 8.78
CA SER A 1 11.24 -18.20 7.95
C SER A 1 11.65 -18.30 6.49
N ASP A 2 10.74 -18.68 5.61
CA ASP A 2 10.94 -18.69 4.15
C ASP A 2 10.21 -17.50 3.47
N PRO A 3 10.39 -17.27 2.16
CA PRO A 3 9.71 -16.20 1.43
C PRO A 3 8.17 -16.31 1.50
N GLU A 4 7.62 -17.50 1.28
CA GLU A 4 6.18 -17.75 1.20
C GLU A 4 5.48 -17.58 2.54
N GLY A 5 6.09 -18.07 3.63
CA GLY A 5 5.59 -17.91 4.99
C GLY A 5 5.61 -16.45 5.45
N ARG A 6 6.63 -15.68 5.06
CA ARG A 6 6.68 -14.23 5.29
C ARG A 6 5.57 -13.51 4.52
N LEU A 7 5.38 -13.85 3.24
CA LEU A 7 4.30 -13.32 2.41
C LEU A 7 2.92 -13.66 2.99
N ALA A 8 2.70 -14.90 3.41
CA ALA A 8 1.45 -15.34 4.01
C ALA A 8 1.12 -14.53 5.27
N LEU A 9 2.12 -14.29 6.13
CA LEU A 9 1.93 -13.45 7.31
C LEU A 9 1.64 -11.98 6.94
N ILE A 10 2.32 -11.42 5.94
CA ILE A 10 2.00 -10.07 5.42
C ILE A 10 0.54 -10.01 4.95
N ILE A 11 0.07 -11.00 4.19
CA ILE A 11 -1.31 -11.06 3.70
C ILE A 11 -2.30 -11.09 4.87
N VAL A 12 -2.05 -11.90 5.91
CA VAL A 12 -2.92 -11.99 7.09
C VAL A 12 -2.97 -10.64 7.84
N LEU A 13 -1.83 -9.99 8.01
CA LEU A 13 -1.74 -8.77 8.80
C LEU A 13 -2.24 -7.53 8.04
N ASP A 14 -2.07 -7.47 6.72
CA ASP A 14 -2.42 -6.28 5.92
C ASP A 14 -3.68 -6.46 5.05
N GLN A 15 -3.77 -7.49 4.21
CA GLN A 15 -4.90 -7.61 3.27
C GLN A 15 -6.13 -8.24 3.93
N PHE A 16 -5.93 -9.30 4.69
CA PHE A 16 -7.02 -10.01 5.39
C PHE A 16 -7.63 -9.15 6.49
N SER A 17 -6.83 -8.45 7.28
CA SER A 17 -7.30 -7.54 8.33
C SER A 17 -8.22 -6.45 7.78
N ARG A 18 -7.89 -5.86 6.61
CA ARG A 18 -8.70 -4.86 5.90
C ARG A 18 -10.02 -5.40 5.38
N SER A 19 -10.04 -6.69 5.03
CA SER A 19 -11.24 -7.36 4.53
C SER A 19 -12.18 -7.72 5.67
N LEU A 20 -11.63 -8.29 6.76
CA LEU A 20 -12.38 -8.73 7.93
C LEU A 20 -12.95 -7.55 8.74
N TRP A 21 -12.17 -6.48 8.91
CA TRP A 21 -12.51 -5.33 9.75
C TRP A 21 -12.82 -4.08 8.91
N ARG A 22 -13.40 -4.27 7.72
CA ARG A 22 -13.69 -3.18 6.77
C ARG A 22 -14.44 -2.04 7.47
N GLY A 23 -13.96 -0.81 7.29
CA GLY A 23 -14.56 0.39 7.89
C GLY A 23 -14.33 0.53 9.40
N GLN A 24 -13.43 -0.25 10.00
CA GLN A 24 -13.13 -0.20 11.44
C GLN A 24 -11.65 0.10 11.69
N ARG A 25 -11.33 0.71 12.83
CA ARG A 25 -9.96 0.97 13.28
C ARG A 25 -9.06 -0.27 13.24
N ARG A 26 -9.63 -1.44 13.55
CA ARG A 26 -8.90 -2.72 13.63
C ARG A 26 -8.31 -3.16 12.28
N ALA A 27 -8.83 -2.69 11.15
CA ALA A 27 -8.26 -2.93 9.82
C ALA A 27 -6.84 -2.39 9.65
N PHE A 28 -6.42 -1.42 10.47
CA PHE A 28 -5.11 -0.76 10.39
C PHE A 28 -4.19 -1.12 11.56
N GLY A 29 -4.67 -1.90 12.52
CA GLY A 29 -3.98 -2.14 13.78
C GLY A 29 -2.69 -2.94 13.65
N GLN A 30 -2.47 -3.60 12.51
CA GLN A 30 -1.30 -4.42 12.23
C GLN A 30 -0.38 -3.82 11.14
N ASP A 31 -0.66 -2.60 10.68
CA ASP A 31 0.09 -1.95 9.60
C ASP A 31 1.60 -1.89 9.90
N ALA A 32 1.99 -1.58 11.15
CA ALA A 32 3.39 -1.51 11.56
C ALA A 32 4.09 -2.89 11.55
N ALA A 33 3.39 -3.95 11.97
CA ALA A 33 3.93 -5.30 11.96
C ALA A 33 4.09 -5.82 10.52
N ALA A 34 3.09 -5.59 9.66
CA ALA A 34 3.17 -5.92 8.24
C ALA A 34 4.28 -5.13 7.53
N LEU A 35 4.46 -3.85 7.87
CA LEU A 35 5.54 -3.02 7.35
C LEU A 35 6.91 -3.60 7.69
N LYS A 36 7.12 -3.99 8.96
CA LYS A 36 8.38 -4.58 9.39
C LYS A 36 8.71 -5.83 8.55
N LEU A 37 7.75 -6.74 8.42
CA LEU A 37 7.93 -7.97 7.62
C LEU A 37 8.23 -7.67 6.15
N SER A 38 7.58 -6.66 5.59
CA SER A 38 7.80 -6.21 4.21
C SER A 38 9.25 -5.75 4.01
N ARG A 39 9.74 -4.88 4.91
CA ARG A 39 11.11 -4.33 4.89
C ARG A 39 12.17 -5.39 5.13
N ASP A 40 12.05 -6.19 6.18
CA ASP A 40 12.96 -7.33 6.43
C ASP A 40 12.99 -8.27 5.20
N GLY A 41 11.86 -8.41 4.51
CA GLY A 41 11.74 -9.15 3.26
C GLY A 41 12.50 -8.59 2.07
N LEU A 42 12.63 -7.28 1.98
CA LEU A 42 13.44 -6.61 0.97
C LEU A 42 14.93 -6.73 1.28
N ASP A 43 15.30 -6.63 2.56
CA ASP A 43 16.68 -6.67 3.03
C ASP A 43 17.29 -8.09 2.94
N ASP A 44 16.52 -9.12 3.32
CA ASP A 44 17.02 -10.51 3.39
C ASP A 44 16.84 -11.30 2.08
N GLY A 45 16.43 -10.67 0.98
CA GLY A 45 16.27 -11.33 -0.33
C GLY A 45 14.96 -12.10 -0.53
N HIS A 46 14.05 -12.14 0.46
CA HIS A 46 12.79 -12.88 0.34
C HIS A 46 11.88 -12.29 -0.74
N TYR A 47 11.85 -10.96 -0.89
CA TYR A 47 11.08 -10.30 -1.95
C TYR A 47 11.54 -10.76 -3.35
N GLN A 48 12.85 -10.86 -3.56
CA GLN A 48 13.46 -11.24 -4.83
C GLN A 48 13.15 -12.70 -5.18
N ALA A 49 13.10 -13.57 -4.16
CA ALA A 49 12.80 -14.99 -4.29
C ALA A 49 11.32 -15.31 -4.61
N LEU A 50 10.40 -14.33 -4.56
CA LEU A 50 9.00 -14.56 -4.91
C LEU A 50 8.82 -14.72 -6.43
N ASP A 51 8.16 -15.80 -6.84
CA ASP A 51 8.06 -16.21 -8.24
C ASP A 51 7.19 -15.28 -9.12
N THR A 52 6.16 -14.66 -8.54
CA THR A 52 5.16 -13.91 -9.31
C THR A 52 5.17 -12.43 -8.99
N PRO A 53 4.92 -11.55 -9.98
CA PRO A 53 4.71 -10.13 -9.73
C PRO A 53 3.61 -9.85 -8.71
N TRP A 54 2.55 -10.66 -8.66
CA TRP A 54 1.46 -10.50 -7.71
C TRP A 54 1.89 -10.74 -6.27
N PHE A 55 2.76 -11.72 -6.03
CA PHE A 55 3.35 -11.96 -4.71
C PHE A 55 4.23 -10.79 -4.28
N LYS A 56 5.05 -10.27 -5.19
CA LYS A 56 5.86 -9.06 -4.97
C LYS A 56 5.01 -7.83 -4.65
N ILE A 57 3.88 -7.65 -5.34
CA ILE A 57 2.90 -6.59 -5.05
C ILE A 57 2.33 -6.77 -3.65
N ALA A 58 1.82 -7.96 -3.31
CA ALA A 58 1.24 -8.23 -2.00
C ALA A 58 2.25 -8.04 -0.86
N HIS A 59 3.50 -8.47 -1.05
CA HIS A 59 4.60 -8.28 -0.11
C HIS A 59 4.88 -6.80 0.17
N THR A 60 4.79 -5.93 -0.84
CA THR A 60 5.19 -4.51 -0.76
C THR A 60 4.05 -3.55 -0.45
N GLN A 61 2.78 -4.01 -0.43
CA GLN A 61 1.63 -3.17 -0.03
C GLN A 61 1.83 -2.44 1.31
N PRO A 62 2.40 -3.05 2.37
CA PRO A 62 2.59 -2.38 3.65
C PRO A 62 3.41 -1.08 3.57
N LEU A 63 4.31 -0.94 2.58
CA LEU A 63 5.09 0.27 2.35
C LEU A 63 4.20 1.51 2.17
N GLY A 64 3.09 1.38 1.43
CA GLY A 64 2.15 2.46 1.18
C GLY A 64 1.01 2.56 2.19
N HIS A 65 0.78 1.50 2.97
CA HIS A 65 -0.33 1.42 3.90
C HIS A 65 -0.05 1.98 5.29
N CYS A 66 1.12 1.69 5.86
CA CYS A 66 1.46 2.13 7.20
C CYS A 66 1.80 3.62 7.21
N GLU A 67 1.06 4.43 7.95
CA GLU A 67 1.38 5.84 8.18
C GLU A 67 2.58 5.98 9.14
N GLY A 68 3.40 7.01 8.95
CA GLY A 68 4.59 7.24 9.77
C GLY A 68 5.51 8.33 9.19
N PRO A 69 6.55 8.74 9.93
CA PRO A 69 7.46 9.81 9.50
C PRO A 69 8.24 9.49 8.23
N ASP A 70 8.45 8.20 7.94
CA ASP A 70 9.16 7.68 6.75
C ASP A 70 8.21 7.31 5.60
N HIS A 71 6.92 7.67 5.67
CA HIS A 71 5.92 7.18 4.72
C HIS A 71 6.16 7.68 3.29
N LEU A 72 6.67 8.90 3.12
CA LEU A 72 7.03 9.43 1.79
C LEU A 72 8.16 8.63 1.14
N GLU A 73 9.22 8.33 1.89
CA GLU A 73 10.34 7.51 1.41
C GLU A 73 9.86 6.10 1.04
N ARG A 74 9.04 5.49 1.90
CA ARG A 74 8.51 4.14 1.64
C ARG A 74 7.61 4.07 0.43
N ILE A 75 6.79 5.09 0.17
CA ILE A 75 5.95 5.09 -1.03
C ILE A 75 6.75 5.40 -2.30
N ASP A 76 7.84 6.16 -2.20
CA ASP A 76 8.77 6.32 -3.32
C ASP A 76 9.42 4.97 -3.70
N LEU A 77 9.87 4.20 -2.72
CA LEU A 77 10.33 2.83 -2.95
C LEU A 77 9.24 1.94 -3.56
N LEU A 78 8.00 2.00 -3.06
CA LEU A 78 6.88 1.24 -3.61
C LEU A 78 6.61 1.59 -5.09
N ILE A 79 6.71 2.87 -5.46
CA ILE A 79 6.55 3.32 -6.85
C ILE A 79 7.64 2.69 -7.72
N SER A 80 8.91 2.79 -7.32
CA SER A 80 10.03 2.21 -8.07
C SER A 80 9.89 0.71 -8.27
N LEU A 81 9.54 -0.05 -7.22
CA LEU A 81 9.32 -1.50 -7.32
C LEU A 81 8.16 -1.85 -8.26
N ARG A 82 7.09 -1.04 -8.27
CA ARG A 82 5.97 -1.23 -9.20
C ARG A 82 6.33 -0.87 -10.63
N GLU A 83 7.19 0.12 -10.85
CA GLU A 83 7.71 0.47 -12.17
C GLU A 83 8.57 -0.65 -12.76
N GLU A 84 9.42 -1.29 -11.95
CA GLU A 84 10.19 -2.47 -12.35
C GLU A 84 9.26 -3.63 -12.76
N ILE A 85 8.24 -3.91 -11.94
CA ILE A 85 7.23 -4.92 -12.26
C ILE A 85 6.52 -4.58 -13.56
N ALA A 86 6.06 -3.34 -13.72
CA ALA A 86 5.40 -2.89 -14.94
C ALA A 86 6.32 -3.02 -16.16
N ALA A 87 7.59 -2.62 -16.07
CA ALA A 87 8.54 -2.72 -17.18
C ALA A 87 8.79 -4.17 -17.64
N SER A 88 8.76 -5.13 -16.70
CA SER A 88 8.95 -6.56 -17.00
C SER A 88 7.66 -7.30 -17.39
N ALA A 89 6.49 -6.66 -17.29
CA ALA A 89 5.21 -7.32 -17.51
C ALA A 89 4.93 -7.59 -19.00
N PRO A 90 4.29 -8.72 -19.34
CA PRO A 90 3.75 -8.96 -20.68
C PRO A 90 2.82 -7.82 -21.13
N ASP A 91 2.82 -7.52 -22.43
CA ASP A 91 2.07 -6.38 -23.01
C ASP A 91 0.59 -6.34 -22.59
N HIS A 92 -0.06 -7.51 -22.56
CA HIS A 92 -1.47 -7.62 -22.19
C HIS A 92 -1.74 -7.35 -20.69
N LEU A 93 -0.72 -7.38 -19.83
CA LEU A 93 -0.81 -7.06 -18.40
C LEU A 93 -0.23 -5.68 -18.05
N GLN A 94 0.52 -5.05 -18.95
CA GLN A 94 1.08 -3.70 -18.77
C GLN A 94 0.04 -2.68 -18.25
N PRO A 95 -1.20 -2.60 -18.76
CA PRO A 95 -2.18 -1.62 -18.28
C PRO A 95 -2.49 -1.78 -16.79
N ILE A 96 -2.59 -3.01 -16.30
CA ILE A 96 -2.89 -3.32 -14.90
C ILE A 96 -1.74 -2.85 -14.00
N TYR A 97 -0.49 -3.20 -14.34
CA TYR A 97 0.65 -2.80 -13.52
C TYR A 97 0.91 -1.29 -13.56
N ARG A 98 0.68 -0.63 -14.70
CA ARG A 98 0.74 0.84 -14.80
C ARG A 98 -0.36 1.53 -13.97
N SER A 99 -1.55 0.94 -13.91
CA SER A 99 -2.61 1.40 -13.01
C SER A 99 -2.17 1.33 -11.54
N LEU A 100 -1.42 0.29 -11.15
CA LEU A 100 -0.83 0.20 -9.81
C LEU A 100 0.27 1.23 -9.57
N VAL A 101 1.16 1.50 -10.53
CA VAL A 101 2.15 2.61 -10.41
C VAL A 101 1.40 3.92 -10.17
N LYS A 102 0.43 4.25 -11.03
CA LYS A 102 -0.38 5.47 -10.90
C LYS A 102 -1.08 5.56 -9.56
N GLN A 103 -1.64 4.47 -9.06
CA GLN A 103 -2.27 4.44 -7.74
C GLN A 103 -1.28 4.81 -6.64
N ALA A 104 -0.08 4.23 -6.62
CA ALA A 104 0.94 4.55 -5.62
C ALA A 104 1.36 6.02 -5.72
N SER A 105 1.54 6.56 -6.93
CA SER A 105 1.83 7.98 -7.15
C SER A 105 0.70 8.89 -6.65
N ASP A 106 -0.56 8.50 -6.83
CA ASP A 106 -1.70 9.26 -6.30
C ASP A 106 -1.78 9.19 -4.77
N VAL A 107 -1.44 8.05 -4.15
CA VAL A 107 -1.28 7.97 -2.69
C VAL A 107 -0.15 8.87 -2.21
N ARG A 108 1.00 8.87 -2.88
CA ARG A 108 2.13 9.76 -2.53
C ARG A 108 1.70 11.22 -2.48
N LYS A 109 0.88 11.69 -3.43
CA LYS A 109 0.35 13.08 -3.41
C LYS A 109 -0.50 13.35 -2.16
N VAL A 110 -1.32 12.39 -1.74
CA VAL A 110 -2.12 12.48 -0.50
C VAL A 110 -1.20 12.56 0.72
N ILE A 111 -0.20 11.69 0.81
CA ILE A 111 0.74 11.69 1.94
C ILE A 111 1.59 12.96 1.95
N ALA A 112 2.00 13.48 0.80
CA ALA A 112 2.74 14.73 0.71
C ALA A 112 1.90 15.94 1.15
N ALA A 113 0.60 15.93 0.87
CA ALA A 113 -0.31 17.01 1.26
C ALA A 113 -0.70 16.97 2.74
N PHE A 114 -0.92 15.77 3.30
CA PHE A 114 -1.56 15.63 4.62
C PHE A 114 -0.71 14.90 5.67
N GLY A 115 0.41 14.28 5.27
CA GLY A 115 1.25 13.44 6.14
C GLY A 115 0.60 12.12 6.59
N ARG A 116 -0.64 11.85 6.16
CA ARG A 116 -1.46 10.69 6.54
C ARG A 116 -2.53 10.43 5.49
N HIS A 117 -3.36 9.41 5.68
CA HIS A 117 -4.53 9.08 4.86
C HIS A 117 -5.80 9.69 5.47
N PRO A 118 -6.35 10.81 4.95
CA PRO A 118 -7.49 11.47 5.58
C PRO A 118 -8.78 10.63 5.61
N HIS A 119 -8.96 9.73 4.63
CA HIS A 119 -10.10 8.80 4.61
C HIS A 119 -10.17 7.87 5.83
N ARG A 120 -9.08 7.75 6.60
CA ARG A 120 -9.04 6.98 7.85
C ARG A 120 -9.41 7.82 9.08
N ASN A 121 -9.54 9.14 8.97
CA ASN A 121 -9.66 10.03 10.12
C ASN A 121 -10.83 9.64 11.03
N GLN A 122 -12.02 9.45 10.48
CA GLN A 122 -13.21 9.08 11.26
C GLN A 122 -13.02 7.75 12.01
N VAL A 123 -12.57 6.70 11.32
CA VAL A 123 -12.39 5.37 11.92
C VAL A 123 -11.22 5.32 12.90
N MET A 124 -10.25 6.23 12.78
CA MET A 124 -9.13 6.39 13.71
C MET A 124 -9.43 7.34 14.88
N GLY A 125 -10.60 7.98 14.89
CA GLY A 125 -10.98 8.98 15.90
C GLY A 125 -10.18 10.28 15.80
N ARG A 126 -9.73 10.65 14.61
CA ARG A 126 -8.97 11.88 14.34
C ARG A 126 -9.89 12.97 13.82
N GLU A 127 -9.68 14.19 14.29
CA GLU A 127 -10.29 15.37 13.69
C GLU A 127 -9.60 15.69 12.34
N SER A 128 -10.42 15.99 11.32
CA SER A 128 -9.96 16.38 9.98
C SER A 128 -9.82 17.90 9.90
N THR A 129 -8.72 18.39 9.32
CA THR A 129 -8.58 19.81 8.96
C THR A 129 -9.59 20.21 7.87
N PRO A 130 -9.85 21.52 7.64
CA PRO A 130 -10.71 21.95 6.54
C PRO A 130 -10.28 21.42 5.17
N GLU A 131 -8.98 21.34 4.89
CA GLU A 131 -8.42 20.81 3.65
C GLU A 131 -8.66 19.30 3.52
N GLU A 132 -8.48 18.56 4.63
CA GLU A 132 -8.78 17.13 4.68
C GLU A 132 -10.28 16.87 4.49
N GLN A 133 -11.15 17.69 5.08
CA GLN A 133 -12.60 17.58 4.90
C GLN A 133 -13.01 17.82 3.44
N ALA A 134 -12.44 18.85 2.80
CA ALA A 134 -12.68 19.11 1.38
C ALA A 134 -12.19 17.94 0.50
N TYR A 135 -11.01 17.37 0.79
CA TYR A 135 -10.50 16.19 0.11
C TYR A 135 -11.42 14.96 0.28
N ILE A 136 -11.88 14.70 1.51
CA ILE A 136 -12.79 13.59 1.81
C ILE A 136 -14.13 13.78 1.09
N ALA A 137 -14.69 14.99 1.09
CA ALA A 137 -15.94 15.31 0.41
C ALA A 137 -15.86 15.12 -1.11
N GLY A 138 -14.67 15.32 -1.71
CA GLY A 138 -14.43 15.07 -3.13
C GLY A 138 -14.44 13.60 -3.54
N GLY A 139 -14.32 12.65 -2.59
CA GLY A 139 -14.50 11.20 -2.82
C GLY A 139 -13.46 10.53 -3.72
N ALA A 140 -12.46 11.25 -4.23
CA ALA A 140 -11.48 10.78 -5.20
C ALA A 140 -10.32 10.00 -4.55
N PHE A 141 -10.64 8.91 -3.84
CA PHE A 141 -9.65 8.13 -3.09
C PHE A 141 -8.80 7.21 -3.99
N PRO A 142 -7.46 7.22 -3.90
CA PRO A 142 -6.60 6.35 -4.69
C PRO A 142 -6.92 4.85 -4.55
N HIS A 143 -7.30 4.40 -3.35
CA HIS A 143 -7.59 2.99 -3.07
C HIS A 143 -8.84 2.46 -3.79
N LEU A 144 -9.73 3.33 -4.28
CA LEU A 144 -10.93 2.95 -5.06
C LEU A 144 -10.67 2.87 -6.56
N ARG A 145 -9.47 3.27 -7.01
CA ARG A 145 -9.12 3.40 -8.43
C ARG A 145 -8.05 2.40 -8.88
N ALA A 146 -7.70 1.42 -8.04
CA ALA A 146 -6.85 0.32 -8.47
C ALA A 146 -7.53 -0.46 -9.60
N PHE A 147 -6.72 -0.92 -10.56
CA PHE A 147 -7.16 -1.79 -11.66
C PHE A 147 -8.18 -1.17 -12.61
N GLN A 148 -8.40 0.16 -12.54
CA GLN A 148 -9.12 0.89 -13.57
C GLN A 148 -8.22 1.02 -14.79
N MET A 149 -8.74 0.56 -15.94
CA MET A 149 -8.13 0.65 -17.26
C MET A 149 -8.61 1.90 -17.99
#